data_AF-A0A5J5A140-F1
#
_entry.id   AF-A0A5J5A140-F1
#
_cell.length_a   1.000
_cell.length_b   1.000
_cell.length_c   1.000
_cell.angle_alpha   90.00
_cell.angle_beta   90.00
_cell.angle_gamma   90.00
#
_symmetry.space_group_name_H-M   'P 1'
#
loop_
_entity.id
_entity.type
_entity.pdbx_description
1 polymer ?
#
loop_
_entity_poly.entity_id
_entity_poly.type
_entity_poly.pdbx_seq_one_letter_code
_entity_poly.pdbx_strand_id
1 'polypeptide(L)' 'MPDAVLILKLLMWCAILWNTWDKKAKALPDLGDEDYKTMLCVDSAAIETPIVLQPFEEWKGRQEFSTLSSSYCNGQLDS' A
#
# COMPACT_ATOMS: atom_id res chain seq x y z
N MET A 1 12.27 -3.09 -17.28
CA MET A 1 10.99 -2.58 -16.75
C MET A 1 11.09 -2.65 -15.23
N PRO A 2 10.47 -1.72 -14.47
CA PRO A 2 10.43 -1.85 -13.02
C PRO A 2 9.70 -3.14 -12.63
N ASP A 3 10.22 -3.86 -11.66
CA ASP A 3 9.76 -5.16 -11.16
C ASP A 3 9.47 -5.12 -9.65
N ALA A 4 9.73 -3.98 -9.00
CA ALA A 4 9.39 -3.74 -7.61
C ALA A 4 8.73 -2.36 -7.43
N VAL A 5 7.81 -2.28 -6.46
CA VAL A 5 7.22 -1.03 -5.99
C VAL A 5 7.64 -0.82 -4.55
N LEU A 6 8.38 0.26 -4.28
CA LEU A 6 8.70 0.71 -2.94
C LEU A 6 7.57 1.58 -2.41
N ILE A 7 7.17 1.33 -1.17
CA ILE A 7 6.12 2.07 -0.47
C ILE A 7 6.73 2.72 0.76
N LEU A 8 6.90 4.04 0.71
CA LEU A 8 7.37 4.84 1.84
C LEU A 8 6.15 5.30 2.65
N LYS A 9 6.17 5.03 3.96
CA LYS A 9 5.14 5.47 4.91
C LYS A 9 5.76 6.41 5.95
N LEU A 10 5.14 7.55 6.18
CA LEU A 10 5.51 8.48 7.26
C LEU A 10 4.34 8.70 8.21
N LEU A 11 4.63 8.62 9.51
CA LEU A 11 3.69 8.86 10.61
C LEU A 11 2.49 7.89 10.65
N MET A 12 2.57 6.75 9.96
CA MET A 12 1.55 5.70 9.90
C MET A 12 2.24 4.34 10.11
N TRP A 13 1.73 3.49 11.00
CA TRP A 13 2.43 2.26 11.42
C TRP A 13 1.85 0.99 10.80
N CYS A 14 0.60 1.03 10.35
CA CYS A 14 -0.06 -0.13 9.78
C CYS A 14 0.05 -0.11 8.25
N ALA A 15 0.28 -1.28 7.68
CA ALA A 15 0.12 -1.54 6.26
C ALA A 15 -1.05 -2.51 6.08
N ILE A 16 -2.03 -2.11 5.27
CA ILE A 16 -3.18 -2.95 4.95
C ILE A 16 -3.03 -3.37 3.49
N LEU A 17 -3.14 -4.68 3.25
CA LEU A 17 -3.14 -5.27 1.92
C LEU A 17 -4.54 -5.83 1.67
N TRP A 18 -5.19 -5.37 0.60
CA TRP A 18 -6.53 -5.82 0.28
C TRP A 18 -6.77 -6.02 -1.21
N ASN A 19 -7.65 -6.95 -1.51
CA ASN A 19 -8.15 -7.26 -2.84
C ASN A 19 -9.63 -7.66 -2.73
N THR A 20 -10.46 -7.20 -3.66
CA THR A 20 -11.91 -7.48 -3.67
C THR A 20 -12.24 -8.93 -3.92
N TRP A 21 -11.39 -9.62 -4.68
CA TRP A 21 -11.61 -10.96 -5.19
C TRP A 21 -12.87 -11.07 -6.07
N ASP A 22 -13.04 -12.24 -6.71
CA ASP A 22 -14.07 -12.51 -7.73
C ASP A 22 -15.47 -11.96 -7.37
N LYS A 23 -16.02 -12.39 -6.23
CA LYS A 23 -17.41 -12.05 -5.87
C LYS A 23 -17.63 -10.57 -5.61
N LYS A 24 -16.67 -9.87 -4.98
CA LYS A 24 -16.86 -8.43 -4.71
C LYS A 24 -16.48 -7.59 -5.91
N ALA A 25 -15.56 -8.04 -6.77
CA ALA A 25 -15.21 -7.32 -7.99
C ALA A 25 -16.43 -7.17 -8.91
N LYS A 26 -17.16 -8.26 -9.16
CA LYS A 26 -18.40 -8.28 -9.96
C LYS A 26 -19.54 -7.43 -9.40
N ALA A 27 -19.47 -7.05 -8.13
CA ALA A 27 -20.49 -6.23 -7.47
C ALA A 27 -20.18 -4.73 -7.53
N LEU A 28 -18.97 -4.35 -7.95
CA LEU A 28 -18.52 -2.95 -8.03
C LEU A 28 -18.66 -2.46 -9.48
N PRO A 29 -19.59 -1.53 -9.78
CA PRO A 29 -19.86 -1.08 -11.14
C PRO A 29 -18.68 -0.38 -11.83
N ASP A 30 -17.72 0.08 -11.04
CA ASP A 30 -16.53 0.82 -11.45
C ASP A 30 -15.26 -0.06 -11.54
N LEU A 31 -15.38 -1.36 -11.27
CA LEU A 31 -14.29 -2.34 -11.35
C LEU A 31 -14.66 -3.47 -12.32
N GLY A 32 -13.78 -3.79 -13.28
CA GLY A 32 -13.98 -4.91 -14.17
C GLY A 32 -13.98 -6.25 -13.42
N ASP A 33 -14.77 -7.20 -13.90
CA ASP A 33 -14.94 -8.54 -13.30
C ASP A 33 -13.62 -9.26 -12.99
N GLU A 34 -12.57 -8.99 -13.77
CA GLU A 34 -11.27 -9.66 -13.71
C GLU A 34 -10.13 -8.73 -13.26
N ASP A 35 -10.38 -7.43 -13.05
CA ASP A 35 -9.35 -6.44 -12.71
C ASP A 35 -8.67 -6.76 -11.37
N TYR A 36 -9.39 -7.44 -10.48
CA TYR A 36 -8.86 -7.91 -9.20
C TYR A 36 -7.63 -8.82 -9.37
N LYS A 37 -7.44 -9.48 -10.52
CA LYS A 37 -6.27 -10.35 -10.76
C LYS A 37 -4.97 -9.58 -10.98
N THR A 38 -5.07 -8.32 -11.38
CA THR A 38 -3.91 -7.47 -11.74
C THR A 38 -3.76 -6.27 -10.82
N MET A 39 -4.51 -6.21 -9.73
CA MET A 39 -4.43 -5.14 -8.74
C MET A 39 -4.26 -5.68 -7.32
N LEU A 40 -3.57 -4.91 -6.50
CA LEU A 40 -3.52 -5.09 -5.06
C LEU A 40 -3.54 -3.70 -4.45
N CYS A 41 -4.44 -3.48 -3.51
CA CYS A 41 -4.51 -2.21 -2.83
C CYS A 41 -3.61 -2.26 -1.59
N VAL A 42 -2.81 -1.21 -1.43
CA VAL A 42 -1.89 -1.07 -0.31
C VAL A 42 -2.13 0.26 0.38
N ASP A 43 -2.67 0.19 1.59
CA ASP A 43 -3.02 1.36 2.36
C ASP A 43 -2.08 1.52 3.55
N SER A 44 -1.70 2.77 3.82
CA SER A 44 -1.08 3.16 5.08
C SER A 44 -2.17 3.58 6.04
N ALA A 45 -2.04 3.20 7.30
CA ALA A 45 -3.02 3.57 8.31
C ALA A 45 -2.39 3.76 9.70
N ALA A 46 -3.03 4.60 10.52
CA ALA A 46 -2.78 4.71 11.95
C ALA A 46 -4.07 4.28 12.69
N ILE A 47 -4.35 2.96 12.65
CA ILE A 47 -5.64 2.40 13.10
C ILE A 47 -5.58 1.71 14.45
N GLU A 48 -4.43 1.19 14.87
CA GLU A 48 -4.29 0.49 16.15
C GLU A 48 -4.32 1.47 17.33
N THR A 49 -3.59 2.57 17.21
CA THR A 49 -3.51 3.62 18.23
C THR A 49 -4.15 4.90 17.69
N PRO A 50 -5.28 5.35 18.26
CA PRO A 50 -5.91 6.59 17.84
C PRO A 50 -4.98 7.79 18.03
N ILE A 51 -4.96 8.67 17.03
CA ILE A 51 -4.24 9.94 17.11
C ILE A 51 -5.18 10.97 17.72
N VAL A 52 -4.84 11.42 18.93
CA VAL A 52 -5.61 12.44 19.64
C VAL A 52 -4.95 13.79 19.43
N LEU A 53 -5.71 14.76 18.91
CA LEU A 53 -5.25 16.14 18.69
C LEU A 53 -5.90 17.08 19.69
N GLN A 54 -5.09 17.95 20.29
CA GLN A 54 -5.55 19.09 21.07
C GLN A 54 -5.98 20.25 20.16
N PRO A 55 -6.67 21.27 20.70
CA PRO A 55 -6.98 22.47 19.94
C PRO A 55 -5.72 23.05 19.29
N PHE A 56 -5.82 23.36 17.99
CA PHE A 56 -4.73 23.90 17.15
C PHE A 56 -3.59 22.93 16.82
N GLU A 57 -3.67 21.65 17.19
CA GLU A 57 -2.74 20.63 16.69
C GLU A 57 -3.17 20.10 15.33
N GLU A 58 -2.18 19.60 14.58
CA GLU A 58 -2.38 18.98 13.27
C GLU A 58 -1.57 17.67 13.19
N TRP A 59 -2.15 16.66 12.56
CA TRP A 59 -1.42 15.46 12.16
C TRP A 59 -1.53 15.24 10.65
N LYS A 60 -0.41 14.82 10.05
CA LYS A 60 -0.28 14.58 8.61
C LYS A 60 0.45 13.27 8.34
N GLY A 61 -0.27 12.21 8.01
CA GLY A 61 0.32 10.99 7.45
C GLY A 61 0.68 11.16 5.97
N ARG A 62 1.62 10.35 5.47
CA ARG A 62 2.01 10.34 4.06
C ARG A 62 2.35 8.94 3.59
N GLN A 63 1.84 8.57 2.41
CA GLN A 63 2.22 7.37 1.66
C GLN A 63 2.74 7.80 0.28
N GLU A 64 3.90 7.29 -0.10
CA GLU A 64 4.50 7.53 -1.43
C GLU A 64 4.82 6.20 -2.10
N PHE A 65 4.65 6.17 -3.43
CA PHE A 65 4.94 5.02 -4.26
C PHE A 65 6.06 5.36 -5.24
N SER A 66 7.06 4.47 -5.32
CA SER A 66 8.16 4.59 -6.25
C SER A 66 8.40 3.26 -6.95
N THR A 67 8.50 3.26 -8.28
CA THR A 67 8.87 2.07 -9.04
C THR A 67 10.38 1.92 -9.07
N LEU A 68 10.88 0.75 -8.73
CA LEU A 68 12.30 0.43 -8.80
C LEU A 68 12.51 -0.67 -9.85
N SER A 69 13.63 -0.59 -10.56
CA SER A 69 14.18 -1.73 -11.26
C SER A 69 15.08 -2.44 -10.27
N SER A 70 14.71 -3.64 -9.86
CA SER A 70 15.52 -4.45 -8.99
C SER A 70 16.76 -4.92 -9.75
N SER A 71 17.91 -4.88 -9.09
CA SER A 71 19.04 -5.75 -9.39
C SER A 71 19.01 -6.99 -8.49
N TYR A 72 17.85 -7.34 -7.92
CA TYR A 72 17.69 -8.43 -6.96
C TYR A 72 17.72 -9.79 -7.68
N CYS A 73 18.90 -10.14 -8.18
CA CYS A 73 19.26 -11.52 -8.46
C CYS A 73 19.98 -12.07 -7.21
N ASN A 74 19.32 -12.97 -6.51
CA ASN A 74 19.92 -14.01 -5.66
C ASN A 74 20.67 -13.63 -4.37
N GLY A 75 20.01 -13.01 -3.38
CA GLY A 75 20.28 -13.31 -1.95
C GLY A 75 21.73 -13.43 -1.44
N GLN A 76 22.71 -12.72 -2.01
CA GLN A 76 24.10 -12.79 -1.61
C GLN A 76 24.50 -11.48 -0.92
N LEU A 77 24.77 -11.56 0.39
CA LEU A 77 25.55 -10.57 1.11
C LEU A 77 27.00 -10.71 0.62
N ASP A 78 27.39 -9.90 -0.34
CA ASP A 78 28.80 -9.81 -0.70
C ASP A 78 29.52 -8.93 0.32
N SER A 79 30.58 -9.51 0.89
CA SER A 79 31.50 -8.95 1.88
C SER A 79 32.45 -7.92 1.27
#